data_AF-A0A7C3ASQ7-F1
#
_entry.id   AF-A0A7C3ASQ7-F1
#
_cell.length_a   1.000
_cell.length_b   1.000
_cell.length_c   1.000
_cell.angle_alpha   90.00
_cell.angle_beta   90.00
_cell.angle_gamma   90.00
#
_symmetry.space_group_name_H-M   'P 1'
#
loop_
_entity.id
_entity.type
_entity.pdbx_description
1 polymer ?
#
loop_
_entity_poly.entity_id
_entity_poly.type
_entity_poly.pdbx_seq_one_letter_code
_entity_poly.pdbx_strand_id
1 'polypeptide(L)'
;MKRFSIDTAVFCISAAGIAQQVALTRIFSIAQWHHFAYMIISIAMLGFGAGGSAVALFRHRISGRERALLAVALPAFALSLPVSYALSQRIPFETFQLATQPAQFAGLFALYAVLALPFLLLSVSLTLAFMQHTGGVGQLYCANMVGSGAGAAATVALLHMAHPQYAPSLIAAAAIAGWLLACGVGARHVIVAVGLAGAAAWAALAPIRVSEYKGLSYAMQFPDARIVTEAVGPLAVITAVRSEMIRESPGQIAYSYPWSEKGAMPEQIGLFFDAGGVSSVHRFDGELSRFAYLDYVTAALPYHLLDAPETLVIGAGGGT
;
A
#
# COMPACT_ATOMS: atom_id res chain seq x y z
N MET A 1 10.32 -37.62 -11.96
CA MET A 1 10.38 -36.60 -10.89
C MET A 1 11.00 -35.34 -11.46
N LYS A 2 10.25 -34.24 -11.63
CA LYS A 2 10.81 -32.97 -12.13
C LYS A 2 11.86 -32.46 -11.13
N ARG A 3 13.00 -31.98 -11.63
CA ARG A 3 14.10 -31.39 -10.84
C ARG A 3 13.59 -30.08 -10.22
N PHE A 4 13.82 -29.87 -8.93
CA PHE A 4 13.47 -28.60 -8.27
C PHE A 4 14.33 -27.48 -8.86
N SER A 5 13.70 -26.46 -9.45
CA SER A 5 14.40 -25.33 -10.06
C SER A 5 14.63 -24.22 -9.04
N ILE A 6 15.85 -24.11 -8.51
CA ILE A 6 16.21 -23.11 -7.51
C ILE A 6 16.11 -21.70 -8.12
N ASP A 7 16.56 -21.51 -9.35
CA ASP A 7 16.53 -20.21 -10.03
C ASP A 7 15.11 -19.66 -10.17
N THR A 8 14.16 -20.52 -10.57
CA THR A 8 12.75 -20.15 -10.67
C THR A 8 12.17 -19.78 -9.30
N ALA A 9 12.51 -20.55 -8.26
CA ALA A 9 12.07 -20.25 -6.91
C ALA A 9 12.61 -18.88 -6.44
N VAL A 10 13.90 -18.60 -6.65
CA VAL A 10 14.56 -17.34 -6.31
C VAL A 10 13.96 -16.17 -7.07
N PHE A 11 13.72 -16.31 -8.36
CA PHE A 11 13.03 -15.31 -9.18
C PHE A 11 11.63 -14.99 -8.63
N CYS A 12 10.81 -16.01 -8.36
CA CYS A 12 9.44 -15.81 -7.89
C CYS A 12 9.36 -15.20 -6.48
N ILE A 13 10.21 -15.62 -5.54
CA ILE A 13 10.18 -15.06 -4.19
C ILE A 13 10.74 -13.64 -4.12
N SER A 14 11.80 -13.34 -4.88
CA SER A 14 12.35 -11.99 -4.94
C SER A 14 11.37 -11.01 -5.57
N ALA A 15 10.69 -11.44 -6.65
CA ALA A 15 9.58 -10.71 -7.24
C ALA A 15 8.47 -10.45 -6.22
N ALA A 16 7.98 -11.50 -5.53
CA ALA A 16 6.92 -11.37 -4.55
C ALA A 16 7.32 -10.50 -3.34
N GLY A 17 8.58 -10.57 -2.91
CA GLY A 17 9.11 -9.77 -1.81
C GLY A 17 9.09 -8.27 -2.08
N ILE A 18 9.64 -7.86 -3.22
CA ILE A 18 9.63 -6.45 -3.63
C ILE A 18 8.22 -6.00 -3.99
N ALA A 19 7.45 -6.86 -4.67
CA ALA A 19 6.05 -6.60 -4.97
C ALA A 19 5.25 -6.29 -3.71
N GLN A 20 5.44 -7.07 -2.64
CA GLN A 20 4.79 -6.88 -1.35
C GLN A 20 5.25 -5.59 -0.68
N GLN A 21 6.54 -5.28 -0.72
CA GLN A 21 7.05 -4.04 -0.13
C GLN A 21 6.39 -2.81 -0.75
N VAL A 22 6.28 -2.77 -2.09
CA VAL A 22 5.60 -1.69 -2.83
C VAL A 22 4.10 -1.67 -2.54
N ALA A 23 3.45 -2.83 -2.44
CA ALA A 23 2.04 -2.89 -2.08
C ALA A 23 1.78 -2.34 -0.67
N LEU A 24 2.62 -2.71 0.30
CA LEU A 24 2.50 -2.25 1.69
C LEU A 24 2.73 -0.74 1.81
N THR A 25 3.66 -0.13 1.07
CA THR A 25 3.82 1.33 1.11
C THR A 25 2.56 2.05 0.65
N ARG A 26 1.87 1.53 -0.38
CA ARG A 26 0.59 2.09 -0.85
C ARG A 26 -0.55 1.86 0.13
N ILE A 27 -0.67 0.66 0.69
CA ILE A 27 -1.66 0.35 1.72
C ILE A 27 -1.51 1.29 2.92
N PHE A 28 -0.28 1.51 3.40
CA PHE A 28 -0.03 2.41 4.54
C PHE A 28 -0.16 3.90 4.19
N SER A 29 0.05 4.29 2.92
CA SER A 29 -0.28 5.64 2.45
C SER A 29 -1.78 5.94 2.58
N ILE A 30 -2.63 4.95 2.25
CA ILE A 30 -4.09 5.05 2.38
C ILE A 30 -4.52 4.96 3.85
N ALA A 31 -4.00 3.97 4.60
CA ALA A 31 -4.36 3.76 5.99
C ALA A 31 -3.95 4.94 6.90
N GLN A 32 -2.75 5.48 6.69
CA GLN A 32 -2.11 6.50 7.53
C GLN A 32 -1.61 7.65 6.65
N TRP A 33 -0.31 7.77 6.41
CA TRP A 33 0.27 8.79 5.51
C TRP A 33 1.49 8.24 4.79
N HIS A 34 1.87 8.88 3.69
CA HIS A 34 3.04 8.50 2.88
C HIS A 34 4.36 8.41 3.67
N HIS A 35 4.48 9.12 4.81
CA HIS A 35 5.64 9.03 5.71
C HIS A 35 5.90 7.60 6.23
N PHE A 36 4.88 6.75 6.27
CA PHE A 36 5.02 5.34 6.66
C PHE A 36 5.74 4.48 5.63
N ALA A 37 6.03 5.00 4.43
CA ALA A 37 6.86 4.30 3.45
C ALA A 37 8.25 3.98 4.02
N TYR A 38 8.87 4.92 4.74
CA TYR A 38 10.17 4.71 5.39
C TYR A 38 10.09 3.62 6.48
N MET A 39 8.98 3.55 7.21
CA MET A 39 8.73 2.50 8.19
C MET A 39 8.68 1.13 7.52
N ILE A 40 7.96 0.99 6.40
CA ILE A 40 7.88 -0.28 5.66
C ILE A 40 9.26 -0.72 5.15
N ILE A 41 10.08 0.22 4.69
CA ILE A 41 11.47 -0.09 4.29
C ILE A 41 12.28 -0.60 5.50
N SER A 42 12.19 0.07 6.65
CA SER A 42 12.85 -0.36 7.89
C SER A 42 12.38 -1.74 8.36
N ILE A 43 11.09 -2.04 8.26
CA ILE A 43 10.51 -3.35 8.58
C ILE A 43 11.05 -4.44 7.64
N ALA A 44 11.16 -4.14 6.35
CA ALA A 44 11.75 -5.06 5.39
C ALA A 44 13.21 -5.35 5.75
N MET A 45 14.01 -4.30 6.04
CA MET A 45 15.39 -4.47 6.48
C MET A 45 15.51 -5.25 7.80
N LEU A 46 14.62 -5.01 8.76
CA LEU A 46 14.56 -5.74 10.03
C LEU A 46 14.28 -7.23 9.80
N GLY A 47 13.26 -7.55 8.99
CA GLY A 47 12.95 -8.94 8.63
C GLY A 47 14.11 -9.61 7.89
N PHE A 48 14.73 -8.91 6.94
CA PHE A 48 15.91 -9.41 6.24
C PHE A 48 17.07 -9.71 7.17
N GLY A 49 17.42 -8.77 8.06
CA GLY A 49 18.48 -8.92 9.03
C GLY A 49 18.21 -10.04 10.03
N ALA A 50 16.98 -10.14 10.54
CA ALA A 50 16.57 -11.20 11.47
C ALA A 50 16.61 -12.59 10.81
N GLY A 51 16.10 -12.71 9.58
CA GLY A 51 16.08 -13.98 8.83
C GLY A 51 17.48 -14.49 8.51
N GLY A 52 18.36 -13.62 7.98
CA GLY A 52 19.74 -13.98 7.67
C GLY A 52 20.55 -14.34 8.93
N SER A 53 20.37 -13.57 10.01
CA SER A 53 21.02 -13.86 11.29
C SER A 53 20.55 -15.18 11.89
N ALA A 54 19.24 -15.50 11.79
CA ALA A 54 18.71 -16.78 12.25
C ALA A 54 19.32 -17.96 11.47
N VAL A 55 19.42 -17.86 10.14
CA VAL A 55 20.08 -18.91 9.34
C VAL A 55 21.56 -19.05 9.70
N ALA A 56 22.28 -17.94 9.90
CA ALA A 56 23.68 -17.95 10.31
C ALA A 56 23.89 -18.62 11.68
N LEU A 57 23.04 -18.32 12.66
CA LEU A 57 23.11 -18.88 14.01
C LEU A 57 22.78 -20.37 14.03
N PHE A 58 21.77 -20.79 13.26
CA PHE A 58 21.34 -22.18 13.19
C PHE A 58 22.00 -22.99 12.06
N ARG A 59 23.07 -22.47 11.43
CA ARG A 59 23.72 -23.07 10.26
C ARG A 59 24.02 -24.57 10.43
N HIS A 60 24.50 -24.98 11.61
CA HIS A 60 24.85 -26.38 11.88
C HIS A 60 23.61 -27.29 11.90
N ARG A 61 22.46 -26.79 12.35
CA ARG A 61 21.19 -27.54 12.35
C ARG A 61 20.53 -27.57 10.97
N ILE A 62 20.85 -26.59 10.13
CA ILE A 62 20.33 -26.43 8.76
C ILE A 62 21.13 -27.27 7.76
N SER A 63 22.43 -27.47 8.01
CA SER A 63 23.36 -28.21 7.15
C SER A 63 22.79 -29.58 6.73
N GLY A 64 22.69 -29.80 5.42
CA GLY A 64 22.16 -31.03 4.82
C GLY A 64 20.63 -31.11 4.73
N ARG A 65 19.90 -30.09 5.21
CA ARG A 65 18.43 -30.00 5.15
C ARG A 65 17.93 -28.76 4.39
N GLU A 66 18.82 -28.04 3.72
CA GLU A 66 18.55 -26.75 3.07
C GLU A 66 17.39 -26.86 2.08
N ARG A 67 17.40 -27.89 1.24
CA ARG A 67 16.36 -28.12 0.22
C ARG A 67 14.99 -28.39 0.83
N ALA A 68 14.95 -29.18 1.91
CA ALA A 68 13.71 -29.52 2.60
C ALA A 68 13.14 -28.29 3.32
N LEU A 69 14.01 -27.53 4.00
CA LEU A 69 13.63 -26.29 4.67
C LEU A 69 13.16 -25.24 3.67
N LEU A 70 13.82 -25.11 2.51
CA LEU A 70 13.38 -24.20 1.45
C LEU A 70 12.00 -24.59 0.92
N ALA A 71 11.75 -25.89 0.68
CA ALA A 71 10.45 -26.37 0.20
C ALA A 71 9.28 -26.05 1.16
N VAL A 72 9.56 -25.89 2.46
CA VAL A 72 8.60 -25.49 3.49
C VAL A 72 8.55 -23.96 3.67
N ALA A 73 9.69 -23.29 3.56
CA ALA A 73 9.80 -21.83 3.71
C ALA A 73 9.05 -21.09 2.59
N LEU A 74 9.06 -21.61 1.37
CA LEU A 74 8.35 -21.03 0.22
C LEU A 74 6.83 -20.88 0.42
N PRO A 75 6.07 -21.95 0.73
CA PRO A 75 4.64 -21.82 1.00
C PRO A 75 4.36 -21.03 2.30
N ALA A 76 5.24 -21.12 3.31
CA ALA A 76 5.11 -20.31 4.52
C ALA A 76 5.26 -18.80 4.21
N PHE A 77 6.23 -18.43 3.38
CA PHE A 77 6.41 -17.07 2.89
C PHE A 77 5.17 -16.61 2.14
N ALA A 78 4.69 -17.40 1.17
CA ALA A 78 3.51 -17.03 0.39
C ALA A 78 2.26 -16.83 1.28
N LEU A 79 2.05 -17.67 2.30
CA LEU A 79 0.97 -17.49 3.28
C LEU A 79 1.13 -16.22 4.12
N SER A 80 2.37 -15.91 4.50
CA SER A 80 2.64 -14.79 5.40
C SER A 80 2.31 -13.42 4.78
N LEU A 81 2.32 -13.29 3.44
CA LEU A 81 1.98 -12.04 2.76
C LEU A 81 0.55 -11.56 3.08
N PRO A 82 -0.52 -12.33 2.76
CA PRO A 82 -1.89 -11.94 3.07
C PRO A 82 -2.19 -11.98 4.56
N VAL A 83 -1.64 -12.95 5.30
CA VAL A 83 -1.92 -13.08 6.74
C VAL A 83 -1.33 -11.91 7.53
N SER A 84 -0.09 -11.50 7.24
CA SER A 84 0.50 -10.34 7.92
C SER A 84 -0.27 -9.05 7.61
N TYR A 85 -0.72 -8.88 6.36
CA TYR A 85 -1.61 -7.78 5.99
C TYR A 85 -2.92 -7.82 6.81
N ALA A 86 -3.66 -8.91 6.78
CA ALA A 86 -4.94 -9.02 7.48
C ALA A 86 -4.81 -8.84 9.00
N LEU A 87 -3.74 -9.35 9.60
CA LEU A 87 -3.43 -9.12 11.01
C LEU A 87 -3.09 -7.66 11.29
N SER A 88 -2.32 -7.00 10.42
CA SER A 88 -1.98 -5.57 10.59
C SER A 88 -3.22 -4.68 10.62
N GLN A 89 -4.25 -5.00 9.83
CA GLN A 89 -5.50 -4.23 9.81
C GLN A 89 -6.33 -4.35 11.10
N ARG A 90 -6.05 -5.37 11.94
CA ARG A 90 -6.72 -5.58 13.23
C ARG A 90 -6.02 -4.86 14.38
N ILE A 91 -4.80 -4.38 14.19
CA ILE A 91 -4.04 -3.69 15.23
C ILE A 91 -4.55 -2.26 15.31
N PRO A 92 -5.09 -1.80 16.46
CA PRO A 92 -5.60 -0.46 16.62
C PRO A 92 -4.50 0.55 16.87
N PHE A 93 -3.74 0.84 15.81
CA PHE A 93 -2.66 1.80 15.84
C PHE A 93 -3.10 3.15 15.26
N GLU A 94 -2.97 4.21 16.05
CA GLU A 94 -3.24 5.59 15.64
C GLU A 94 -2.02 6.47 15.93
N THR A 95 -1.48 7.08 14.87
CA THR A 95 -0.20 7.81 14.92
C THR A 95 -0.25 9.00 15.88
N PHE A 96 -1.33 9.78 15.85
CA PHE A 96 -1.48 10.96 16.70
C PHE A 96 -1.69 10.64 18.18
N GLN A 97 -2.05 9.40 18.51
CA GLN A 97 -2.24 8.97 19.90
C GLN A 97 -0.93 8.50 20.56
N LEU A 98 0.18 8.35 19.82
CA LEU A 98 1.48 7.97 20.39
C LEU A 98 1.97 8.93 21.48
N ALA A 99 1.70 10.23 21.33
CA ALA A 99 2.12 11.24 22.29
C ALA A 99 1.30 11.20 23.59
N THR A 100 0.06 10.73 23.54
CA THR A 100 -0.89 10.78 24.66
C THR A 100 -1.13 9.41 25.30
N GLN A 101 -0.94 8.32 24.55
CA GLN A 101 -1.24 6.95 24.97
C GLN A 101 -0.02 6.04 24.75
N PRO A 102 0.74 5.73 25.82
CA PRO A 102 1.92 4.85 25.72
C PRO A 102 1.61 3.44 25.20
N ALA A 103 0.37 2.96 25.34
CA ALA A 103 -0.07 1.67 24.79
C ALA A 103 0.09 1.58 23.26
N GLN A 104 0.08 2.72 22.55
CA GLN A 104 0.29 2.79 21.11
C GLN A 104 1.70 2.34 20.70
N PHE A 105 2.71 2.44 21.58
CA PHE A 105 4.03 1.86 21.33
C PHE A 105 4.00 0.33 21.23
N ALA A 106 3.14 -0.33 22.03
CA ALA A 106 2.94 -1.78 21.92
C ALA A 106 2.23 -2.15 20.61
N GLY A 107 1.26 -1.33 20.17
CA GLY A 107 0.63 -1.45 18.85
C GLY A 107 1.64 -1.30 17.70
N LEU A 108 2.51 -0.29 17.77
CA LEU A 108 3.58 -0.08 16.79
C LEU A 108 4.56 -1.27 16.76
N PHE A 109 4.99 -1.76 17.93
CA PHE A 109 5.85 -2.94 18.01
C PHE A 109 5.17 -4.18 17.41
N ALA A 110 3.89 -4.41 17.72
CA ALA A 110 3.12 -5.51 17.13
C ALA A 110 3.04 -5.38 15.61
N LEU A 111 2.86 -4.16 15.08
CA LEU A 111 2.85 -3.90 13.65
C LEU A 111 4.20 -4.24 13.00
N TYR A 112 5.31 -3.82 13.60
CA TYR A 112 6.67 -4.19 13.16
C TYR A 112 6.87 -5.70 13.17
N ALA A 113 6.48 -6.38 14.24
CA ALA A 113 6.65 -7.84 14.38
C ALA A 113 5.84 -8.61 13.33
N VAL A 114 4.57 -8.25 13.13
CA VAL A 114 3.67 -8.91 12.17
C VAL A 114 4.13 -8.66 10.74
N LEU A 115 4.48 -7.42 10.38
CA LEU A 115 4.88 -7.07 9.02
C LEU A 115 6.31 -7.48 8.69
N ALA A 116 7.19 -7.68 9.69
CA ALA A 116 8.55 -8.20 9.46
C ALA A 116 8.54 -9.69 9.11
N LEU A 117 7.52 -10.44 9.50
CA LEU A 117 7.41 -11.89 9.28
C LEU A 117 7.58 -12.31 7.80
N PRO A 118 6.86 -11.73 6.81
CA PRO A 118 7.09 -12.07 5.40
C PRO A 118 8.52 -11.78 4.94
N PHE A 119 9.12 -10.68 5.35
CA PHE A 119 10.50 -10.33 4.98
C PHE A 119 11.54 -11.24 5.65
N LEU A 120 11.25 -11.71 6.86
CA LEU A 120 12.04 -12.74 7.54
C LEU A 120 12.01 -14.05 6.75
N LEU A 121 10.82 -14.53 6.37
CA LEU A 121 10.67 -15.77 5.60
C LEU A 121 11.27 -15.66 4.19
N LEU A 122 11.18 -14.48 3.56
CA LEU A 122 11.86 -14.16 2.31
C LEU A 122 13.38 -14.29 2.45
N SER A 123 13.95 -13.67 3.49
CA SER A 123 15.39 -13.69 3.75
C SER A 123 15.89 -15.10 4.07
N VAL A 124 15.17 -15.86 4.89
CA VAL A 124 15.45 -17.28 5.13
C VAL A 124 15.44 -18.06 3.82
N SER A 125 14.42 -17.88 2.99
CA SER A 125 14.28 -18.60 1.71
C SER A 125 15.43 -18.27 0.74
N LEU A 126 15.79 -17.00 0.60
CA LEU A 126 16.92 -16.58 -0.23
C LEU A 126 18.24 -17.13 0.32
N THR A 127 18.49 -17.01 1.62
CA THR A 127 19.74 -17.50 2.23
C THR A 127 19.90 -19.02 2.04
N LEU A 128 18.83 -19.79 2.27
CA LEU A 128 18.82 -21.24 2.02
C LEU A 128 19.05 -21.58 0.55
N ALA A 129 18.55 -20.77 -0.39
CA ALA A 129 18.80 -20.97 -1.82
C ALA A 129 20.27 -20.69 -2.18
N PHE A 130 20.86 -19.61 -1.66
CA PHE A 130 22.27 -19.27 -1.88
C PHE A 130 23.22 -20.31 -1.26
N MET A 131 22.89 -20.87 -0.10
CA MET A 131 23.68 -21.94 0.54
C MET A 131 23.74 -23.22 -0.30
N GLN A 132 22.71 -23.51 -1.10
CA GLN A 132 22.65 -24.71 -1.95
C GLN A 132 23.45 -24.57 -3.25
N HIS A 133 23.84 -23.36 -3.65
CA HIS A 133 24.38 -23.10 -4.98
C HIS A 133 25.70 -22.31 -4.95
N THR A 134 26.69 -22.85 -4.24
CA THR A 134 28.03 -22.23 -4.07
C THR A 134 28.83 -22.10 -5.38
N GLY A 135 28.58 -22.95 -6.38
CA GLY A 135 29.28 -22.92 -7.68
C GLY A 135 28.67 -22.02 -8.77
N GLY A 136 27.47 -21.47 -8.56
CA GLY A 136 26.69 -20.74 -9.58
C GLY A 136 26.01 -19.48 -9.05
N VAL A 137 26.64 -18.80 -8.07
CA VAL A 137 26.05 -17.64 -7.36
C VAL A 137 25.65 -16.51 -8.32
N GLY A 138 26.40 -16.28 -9.40
CA GLY A 138 26.12 -15.22 -10.37
C GLY A 138 24.76 -15.38 -11.08
N GLN A 139 24.41 -16.60 -11.48
CA GLN A 139 23.11 -16.88 -12.10
C GLN A 139 21.97 -16.73 -11.11
N LEU A 140 22.15 -17.23 -9.88
CA LEU A 140 21.17 -17.09 -8.82
C LEU A 140 20.92 -15.61 -8.46
N TYR A 141 22.00 -14.83 -8.40
CA TYR A 141 21.95 -13.40 -8.15
C TYR A 141 21.26 -12.65 -9.29
N CYS A 142 21.53 -13.02 -10.55
CA CYS A 142 20.83 -12.50 -11.71
C CYS A 142 19.32 -12.78 -11.61
N ALA A 143 18.92 -14.02 -11.32
CA ALA A 143 17.51 -14.38 -11.11
C ALA A 143 16.85 -13.56 -9.99
N ASN A 144 17.57 -13.34 -8.88
CA ASN A 144 17.09 -12.51 -7.77
C ASN A 144 16.90 -11.02 -8.17
N MET A 145 17.85 -10.44 -8.92
CA MET A 145 17.76 -9.05 -9.36
C MET A 145 16.68 -8.83 -10.41
N VAL A 146 16.60 -9.71 -11.41
CA VAL A 146 15.57 -9.66 -12.45
C VAL A 146 14.18 -9.93 -11.84
N GLY A 147 14.08 -10.87 -10.90
CA GLY A 147 12.85 -11.12 -10.15
C GLY A 147 12.39 -9.90 -9.37
N SER A 148 13.29 -9.29 -8.60
CA SER A 148 13.03 -8.06 -7.84
C SER A 148 12.52 -6.91 -8.72
N GLY A 149 13.19 -6.66 -9.86
CA GLY A 149 12.77 -5.64 -10.81
C GLY A 149 11.42 -5.95 -11.47
N ALA A 150 11.20 -7.20 -11.87
CA ALA A 150 9.92 -7.64 -12.43
C ALA A 150 8.79 -7.52 -11.40
N GLY A 151 9.04 -7.84 -10.14
CA GLY A 151 8.08 -7.69 -9.04
C GLY A 151 7.68 -6.24 -8.79
N ALA A 152 8.64 -5.31 -8.80
CA ALA A 152 8.36 -3.88 -8.68
C ALA A 152 7.45 -3.38 -9.83
N ALA A 153 7.81 -3.70 -11.08
CA ALA A 153 7.03 -3.31 -12.25
C ALA A 153 5.63 -3.96 -12.25
N ALA A 154 5.55 -5.24 -11.91
CA ALA A 154 4.29 -5.99 -11.85
C ALA A 154 3.34 -5.44 -10.78
N THR A 155 3.84 -5.03 -9.61
CA THR A 155 2.98 -4.39 -8.60
C THR A 155 2.46 -3.04 -9.08
N VAL A 156 3.27 -2.22 -9.74
CA VAL A 156 2.78 -0.95 -10.30
C VAL A 156 1.66 -1.20 -11.32
N ALA A 157 1.85 -2.17 -12.22
CA ALA A 157 0.81 -2.58 -13.17
C ALA A 157 -0.44 -3.11 -12.45
N LEU A 158 -0.27 -3.90 -11.40
CA LEU A 158 -1.37 -4.43 -10.60
C LEU A 158 -2.20 -3.32 -9.95
N LEU A 159 -1.56 -2.27 -9.44
CA LEU A 159 -2.22 -1.14 -8.78
C LEU A 159 -3.01 -0.23 -9.75
N HIS A 160 -2.79 -0.34 -11.07
CA HIS A 160 -3.67 0.28 -12.06
C HIS A 160 -5.01 -0.45 -12.20
N MET A 161 -5.05 -1.75 -11.90
CA MET A 161 -6.20 -2.61 -12.19
C MET A 161 -6.98 -3.01 -10.94
N ALA A 162 -6.32 -3.05 -9.78
CA ALA A 162 -6.89 -3.55 -8.55
C ALA A 162 -6.64 -2.58 -7.39
N HIS A 163 -7.62 -2.48 -6.50
CA HIS A 163 -7.47 -1.74 -5.25
C HIS A 163 -6.30 -2.31 -4.43
N PRO A 164 -5.45 -1.47 -3.79
CA PRO A 164 -4.25 -1.94 -3.07
C PRO A 164 -4.52 -3.00 -2.00
N GLN A 165 -5.74 -3.05 -1.46
CA GLN A 165 -6.17 -4.07 -0.48
C GLN A 165 -6.03 -5.51 -0.98
N TYR A 166 -6.15 -5.75 -2.28
CA TYR A 166 -6.09 -7.08 -2.87
C TYR A 166 -4.65 -7.51 -3.22
N ALA A 167 -3.70 -6.57 -3.25
CA ALA A 167 -2.35 -6.82 -3.72
C ALA A 167 -1.63 -7.95 -2.94
N PRO A 168 -1.64 -8.00 -1.58
CA PRO A 168 -0.97 -9.06 -0.84
C PRO A 168 -1.47 -10.48 -1.20
N SER A 169 -2.77 -10.63 -1.43
CA SER A 169 -3.38 -11.91 -1.80
C SER A 169 -3.07 -12.32 -3.23
N LEU A 170 -3.05 -11.36 -4.17
CA LEU A 170 -2.68 -11.62 -5.57
C LEU A 170 -1.19 -11.95 -5.72
N ILE A 171 -0.33 -11.25 -4.97
CA ILE A 171 1.11 -11.55 -4.90
C ILE A 171 1.33 -12.93 -4.30
N ALA A 172 0.60 -13.31 -3.25
CA ALA A 172 0.65 -14.65 -2.70
C ALA A 172 0.21 -15.73 -3.70
N ALA A 173 -0.85 -15.49 -4.46
CA ALA A 173 -1.28 -16.42 -5.51
C ALA A 173 -0.17 -16.63 -6.56
N ALA A 174 0.49 -15.56 -6.98
CA ALA A 174 1.64 -15.64 -7.89
C ALA A 174 2.83 -16.39 -7.26
N ALA A 175 3.12 -16.17 -5.97
CA ALA A 175 4.17 -16.88 -5.25
C ALA A 175 3.87 -18.38 -5.10
N ILE A 176 2.61 -18.75 -4.84
CA ILE A 176 2.15 -20.15 -4.78
C ILE A 176 2.30 -20.81 -6.14
N ALA A 177 1.91 -20.13 -7.22
CA ALA A 177 2.10 -20.63 -8.58
C ALA A 177 3.59 -20.85 -8.89
N GLY A 178 4.45 -19.90 -8.54
CA GLY A 178 5.91 -20.03 -8.65
C GLY A 178 6.46 -21.23 -7.87
N TRP A 179 5.98 -21.45 -6.64
CA TRP A 179 6.33 -22.61 -5.83
C TRP A 179 5.89 -23.94 -6.46
N LEU A 180 4.67 -24.01 -7.00
CA LEU A 180 4.19 -25.21 -7.71
C LEU A 180 5.00 -25.51 -8.97
N LEU A 181 5.40 -24.48 -9.71
CA LEU A 181 6.28 -24.62 -10.87
C LEU A 181 7.66 -25.13 -10.48
N ALA A 182 8.22 -24.63 -9.36
CA ALA A 182 9.53 -25.05 -8.86
C ALA A 182 9.53 -26.48 -8.30
N CYS A 183 8.50 -26.88 -7.53
CA CYS A 183 8.40 -28.20 -6.89
C CYS A 183 7.80 -29.29 -7.78
N GLY A 184 7.06 -28.91 -8.81
CA GLY A 184 6.22 -29.80 -9.59
C GLY A 184 4.86 -30.08 -8.93
N VAL A 185 3.84 -30.30 -9.76
CA VAL A 185 2.45 -30.51 -9.31
C VAL A 185 2.28 -31.95 -8.84
N GLY A 186 1.89 -32.13 -7.58
CA GLY A 186 1.49 -33.42 -7.01
C GLY A 186 0.30 -33.21 -6.06
N ALA A 187 -0.48 -34.26 -5.79
CA ALA A 187 -1.73 -34.16 -5.03
C ALA A 187 -1.56 -33.42 -3.69
N ARG A 188 -0.49 -33.71 -2.94
CA ARG A 188 -0.16 -33.00 -1.68
C ARG A 188 0.09 -31.50 -1.89
N HIS A 189 0.77 -31.11 -2.97
CA HIS A 189 1.10 -29.71 -3.25
C HIS A 189 -0.15 -28.94 -3.68
N VAL A 190 -1.08 -29.60 -4.39
CA VAL A 190 -2.38 -29.01 -4.77
C VAL A 190 -3.23 -28.77 -3.51
N ILE A 191 -3.32 -29.73 -2.60
CA ILE A 191 -4.06 -29.55 -1.34
C ILE A 191 -3.52 -28.35 -0.55
N VAL A 192 -2.19 -28.26 -0.42
CA VAL A 192 -1.53 -27.12 0.23
C VAL A 192 -1.86 -25.81 -0.51
N ALA A 193 -1.71 -25.78 -1.84
CA ALA A 193 -2.01 -24.59 -2.64
C ALA A 193 -3.46 -24.12 -2.50
N VAL A 194 -4.43 -25.05 -2.46
CA VAL A 194 -5.85 -24.73 -2.24
C VAL A 194 -6.07 -24.14 -0.85
N GLY A 195 -5.47 -24.73 0.19
CA GLY A 195 -5.55 -24.18 1.55
C GLY A 195 -4.95 -22.77 1.64
N LEU A 196 -3.81 -22.55 1.00
CA LEU A 196 -3.14 -21.25 0.92
C LEU A 196 -3.99 -20.22 0.15
N ALA A 197 -4.60 -20.62 -0.97
CA ALA A 197 -5.49 -19.77 -1.74
C ALA A 197 -6.75 -19.38 -0.94
N GLY A 198 -7.33 -20.31 -0.17
CA GLY A 198 -8.43 -20.01 0.74
C GLY A 198 -8.04 -18.99 1.83
N ALA A 199 -6.87 -19.13 2.42
CA ALA A 199 -6.36 -18.16 3.40
C ALA A 199 -6.09 -16.78 2.77
N ALA A 200 -5.52 -16.74 1.56
CA ALA A 200 -5.32 -15.51 0.81
C ALA A 200 -6.64 -14.83 0.44
N ALA A 201 -7.67 -15.60 0.04
CA ALA A 201 -9.00 -15.09 -0.24
C ALA A 201 -9.67 -14.53 1.02
N TRP A 202 -9.54 -15.22 2.16
CA TRP A 202 -10.05 -14.70 3.45
C TRP A 202 -9.37 -13.38 3.85
N ALA A 203 -8.06 -13.29 3.70
CA ALA A 203 -7.31 -12.07 3.99
C ALA A 203 -7.65 -10.91 3.05
N ALA A 204 -8.00 -11.20 1.79
CA ALA A 204 -8.44 -10.21 0.81
C ALA A 204 -9.75 -9.50 1.20
N LEU A 205 -10.52 -10.09 2.12
CA LEU A 205 -11.74 -9.49 2.67
C LEU A 205 -11.46 -8.49 3.80
N ALA A 206 -10.21 -8.40 4.30
CA ALA A 206 -9.85 -7.42 5.31
C ALA A 206 -9.73 -6.02 4.67
N PRO A 207 -10.63 -5.07 4.99
CA PRO A 207 -10.55 -3.73 4.45
C PRO A 207 -9.33 -3.01 5.00
N ILE A 208 -8.83 -2.03 4.24
CA ILE A 208 -7.79 -1.13 4.74
C ILE A 208 -8.40 -0.30 5.87
N ARG A 209 -7.79 -0.37 7.06
CA ARG A 209 -8.19 0.46 8.19
C ARG A 209 -7.63 1.87 7.99
N VAL A 210 -8.49 2.79 7.57
CA VAL A 210 -8.16 4.22 7.47
C VAL A 210 -8.18 4.83 8.87
N SER A 211 -7.13 5.61 9.20
CA SER A 211 -7.04 6.36 10.45
C SER A 211 -8.23 7.29 10.65
N GLU A 212 -8.69 7.45 11.88
CA GLU A 212 -9.78 8.38 12.23
C GLU A 212 -9.41 9.84 11.97
N TYR A 213 -8.12 10.16 11.89
CA TYR A 213 -7.60 11.52 11.67
C TYR A 213 -7.41 11.86 10.19
N LYS A 214 -7.81 10.97 9.28
CA LYS A 214 -7.77 11.19 7.83
C LYS A 214 -8.98 11.99 7.37
N GLY A 215 -8.80 12.81 6.34
CA GLY A 215 -9.85 13.70 5.83
C GLY A 215 -11.11 12.96 5.42
N LEU A 216 -10.98 11.78 4.78
CA LEU A 216 -12.12 10.95 4.41
C LEU A 216 -12.90 10.46 5.65
N SER A 217 -12.20 10.05 6.71
CA SER A 217 -12.83 9.58 7.94
C SER A 217 -13.67 10.68 8.60
N TYR A 218 -13.20 11.94 8.57
CA TYR A 218 -13.98 13.08 9.02
C TYR A 218 -15.18 13.38 8.12
N ALA A 219 -14.98 13.38 6.79
CA ALA A 219 -16.07 13.67 5.86
C ALA A 219 -17.21 12.65 5.93
N MET A 220 -16.88 11.37 6.18
CA MET A 220 -17.87 10.30 6.35
C MET A 220 -18.65 10.39 7.67
N GLN A 221 -18.31 11.32 8.59
CA GLN A 221 -19.12 11.62 9.77
C GLN A 221 -20.26 12.61 9.49
N PHE A 222 -20.27 13.26 8.32
CA PHE A 222 -21.40 14.12 7.96
C PHE A 222 -22.67 13.29 7.76
N PRO A 223 -23.85 13.75 8.22
CA PRO A 223 -25.09 12.95 8.21
C PRO A 223 -25.53 12.49 6.81
N ASP A 224 -25.19 13.25 5.77
CA ASP A 224 -25.59 13.04 4.39
C ASP A 224 -24.42 12.57 3.49
N ALA A 225 -23.25 12.28 4.08
CA ALA A 225 -22.07 11.85 3.33
C ALA A 225 -22.28 10.51 2.63
N ARG A 226 -22.01 10.51 1.33
CA ARG A 226 -22.03 9.29 0.50
C ARG A 226 -20.86 9.25 -0.46
N ILE A 227 -20.24 8.08 -0.58
CA ILE A 227 -19.25 7.80 -1.61
C ILE A 227 -20.01 7.67 -2.95
N VAL A 228 -19.67 8.53 -3.91
CA VAL A 228 -20.27 8.56 -5.24
C VAL A 228 -19.55 7.59 -6.17
N THR A 229 -18.23 7.61 -6.14
CA THR A 229 -17.38 6.72 -6.95
C THR A 229 -16.00 6.63 -6.32
N GLU A 230 -15.27 5.58 -6.69
CA GLU A 230 -13.87 5.40 -6.36
C GLU A 230 -13.09 5.08 -7.64
N ALA A 231 -11.91 5.68 -7.79
CA ALA A 231 -10.98 5.39 -8.86
C ALA A 231 -9.66 4.90 -8.27
N VAL A 232 -9.14 3.79 -8.80
CA VAL A 232 -7.88 3.19 -8.35
C VAL A 232 -6.74 3.57 -9.28
N GLY A 233 -5.56 3.79 -8.70
CA GLY A 233 -4.35 4.03 -9.45
C GLY A 233 -3.10 3.78 -8.60
N PRO A 234 -1.92 3.70 -9.24
CA PRO A 234 -0.66 3.47 -8.55
C PRO A 234 -0.25 4.66 -7.67
N LEU A 235 -0.66 5.88 -8.02
CA LEU A 235 -0.32 7.11 -7.29
C LEU A 235 -1.29 7.38 -6.14
N ALA A 236 -2.58 7.17 -6.36
CA ALA A 236 -3.62 7.42 -5.37
C ALA A 236 -4.84 6.53 -5.62
N VAL A 237 -5.54 6.17 -4.54
CA VAL A 237 -6.96 5.83 -4.61
C VAL A 237 -7.75 7.11 -4.40
N ILE A 238 -8.56 7.49 -5.38
CA ILE A 238 -9.36 8.72 -5.36
C ILE A 238 -10.79 8.34 -5.00
N THR A 239 -11.25 8.79 -3.84
CA THR A 239 -12.62 8.58 -3.37
C THR A 239 -13.40 9.89 -3.52
N ALA A 240 -14.45 9.87 -4.33
CA ALA A 240 -15.35 11.01 -4.49
C ALA A 240 -16.51 10.92 -3.51
N VAL A 241 -16.65 11.90 -2.63
CA VAL A 241 -17.68 11.98 -1.60
C VAL A 241 -18.58 13.18 -1.85
N ARG A 242 -19.89 12.96 -1.74
CA ARG A 242 -20.89 14.02 -1.77
C ARG A 242 -21.46 14.22 -0.38
N SER A 243 -21.55 15.48 0.03
CA SER A 243 -22.32 15.97 1.17
C SER A 243 -22.54 17.47 0.97
N GLU A 244 -23.70 17.98 1.41
CA GLU A 244 -24.03 19.41 1.45
C GLU A 244 -23.13 20.20 2.42
N MET A 245 -22.44 19.49 3.32
CA MET A 245 -21.50 20.05 4.28
C MET A 245 -20.08 20.21 3.73
N ILE A 246 -19.75 19.59 2.59
CA ILE A 246 -18.44 19.76 1.96
C ILE A 246 -18.36 21.16 1.33
N ARG A 247 -17.54 22.01 1.95
CA ARG A 247 -17.23 23.37 1.50
C ARG A 247 -15.72 23.60 1.60
N GLU A 248 -15.02 23.18 0.55
CA GLU A 248 -13.59 23.36 0.39
C GLU A 248 -13.32 24.58 -0.51
N SER A 249 -12.30 25.35 -0.16
CA SER A 249 -11.83 26.50 -0.92
C SER A 249 -10.31 26.45 -1.02
N PRO A 250 -9.73 26.90 -2.16
CA PRO A 250 -8.29 27.07 -2.28
C PRO A 250 -7.77 28.10 -1.26
N GLY A 251 -7.35 27.62 -0.09
CA GLY A 251 -6.99 28.46 1.05
C GLY A 251 -8.18 29.03 1.82
N GLN A 252 -7.90 29.99 2.71
CA GLN A 252 -8.95 30.64 3.49
C GLN A 252 -9.63 31.75 2.69
N ILE A 253 -10.97 31.72 2.65
CA ILE A 253 -11.77 32.83 2.14
C ILE A 253 -11.67 33.98 3.14
N ALA A 254 -11.38 35.19 2.64
CA ALA A 254 -11.33 36.39 3.46
C ALA A 254 -12.67 36.62 4.18
N TYR A 255 -12.60 37.04 5.45
CA TYR A 255 -13.78 37.32 6.26
C TYR A 255 -14.72 38.37 5.64
N SER A 256 -14.19 39.21 4.75
CA SER A 256 -14.93 40.25 4.02
C SER A 256 -15.83 39.72 2.89
N TYR A 257 -15.86 38.41 2.62
CA TYR A 257 -16.74 37.87 1.58
C TYR A 257 -18.23 38.07 1.95
N PRO A 258 -19.02 38.81 1.14
CA PRO A 258 -20.40 39.17 1.47
C PRO A 258 -21.37 38.02 1.11
N TRP A 259 -21.47 37.02 1.98
CA TRP A 259 -22.31 35.82 1.79
C TRP A 259 -23.78 36.13 1.47
N SER A 260 -24.34 37.20 2.03
CA SER A 260 -25.74 37.60 1.80
C SER A 260 -26.00 38.14 0.39
N GLU A 261 -24.99 38.73 -0.25
CA GLU A 261 -25.12 39.35 -1.57
C GLU A 261 -24.64 38.42 -2.68
N LYS A 262 -23.50 37.76 -2.48
CA LYS A 262 -22.88 36.88 -3.48
C LYS A 262 -23.30 35.41 -3.35
N GLY A 263 -24.05 35.07 -2.30
CA GLY A 263 -24.57 33.73 -2.10
C GLY A 263 -23.53 32.71 -1.62
N ALA A 264 -24.00 31.47 -1.43
CA ALA A 264 -23.18 30.35 -1.02
C ALA A 264 -22.29 29.84 -2.17
N MET A 265 -21.26 29.07 -1.81
CA MET A 265 -20.41 28.38 -2.79
C MET A 265 -21.23 27.40 -3.64
N PRO A 266 -20.81 27.12 -4.88
CA PRO A 266 -21.43 26.09 -5.70
C PRO A 266 -21.40 24.74 -4.98
N GLU A 267 -22.35 23.86 -5.28
CA GLU A 267 -22.32 22.46 -4.80
C GLU A 267 -20.98 21.81 -5.15
N GLN A 268 -20.44 21.02 -4.22
CA GLN A 268 -19.13 20.40 -4.35
C GLN A 268 -19.20 18.88 -4.22
N ILE A 269 -18.31 18.20 -4.93
CA ILE A 269 -17.93 16.82 -4.64
C ILE A 269 -16.50 16.86 -4.11
N GLY A 270 -16.29 16.36 -2.89
CA GLY A 270 -14.96 16.24 -2.30
C GLY A 270 -14.22 15.03 -2.86
N LEU A 271 -13.07 15.24 -3.47
CA LEU A 271 -12.12 14.24 -3.89
C LEU A 271 -11.08 14.01 -2.79
N PHE A 272 -11.02 12.79 -2.27
CA PHE A 272 -10.06 12.39 -1.25
C PHE A 272 -9.00 11.50 -1.89
N PHE A 273 -7.75 11.95 -1.88
CA PHE A 273 -6.61 11.20 -2.39
C PHE A 273 -6.00 10.36 -1.26
N ASP A 274 -6.00 9.04 -1.41
CA ASP A 274 -5.57 8.09 -0.37
C ASP A 274 -6.26 8.34 0.98
N ALA A 275 -7.56 8.65 0.96
CA ALA A 275 -8.33 9.06 2.15
C ALA A 275 -7.80 10.34 2.86
N GLY A 276 -6.78 11.01 2.31
CA GLY A 276 -6.09 12.16 2.88
C GLY A 276 -6.75 13.49 2.55
N GLY A 277 -5.96 14.40 1.96
CA GLY A 277 -6.39 15.76 1.65
C GLY A 277 -7.60 15.77 0.71
N VAL A 278 -8.51 16.70 0.99
CA VAL A 278 -9.67 16.96 0.14
C VAL A 278 -9.31 18.02 -0.91
N SER A 279 -9.70 17.76 -2.14
CA SER A 279 -9.83 18.78 -3.19
C SER A 279 -11.26 18.71 -3.71
N SER A 280 -11.88 19.81 -4.11
CA SER A 280 -13.28 19.79 -4.54
C SER A 280 -13.44 19.90 -6.05
N VAL A 281 -14.46 19.24 -6.59
CA VAL A 281 -14.99 19.51 -7.94
C VAL A 281 -16.29 20.29 -7.77
N HIS A 282 -16.37 21.46 -8.37
CA HIS A 282 -17.53 22.33 -8.27
C HIS A 282 -18.54 22.03 -9.37
N ARG A 283 -19.82 22.12 -9.01
CA ARG A 283 -20.90 22.15 -10.00
C ARG A 283 -20.84 23.47 -10.77
N PHE A 284 -20.54 23.38 -12.06
CA PHE A 284 -20.61 24.52 -12.97
C PHE A 284 -21.93 24.49 -13.75
N ASP A 285 -22.71 25.56 -13.63
CA ASP A 285 -23.99 25.76 -14.32
C ASP A 285 -23.90 26.74 -15.51
N GLY A 286 -22.69 27.17 -15.86
CA GLY A 286 -22.44 28.14 -16.93
C GLY A 286 -22.21 29.56 -16.41
N GLU A 287 -22.46 29.84 -15.13
CA GLU A 287 -22.28 31.17 -14.54
C GLU A 287 -21.06 31.23 -13.61
N LEU A 288 -20.18 32.20 -13.85
CA LEU A 288 -19.02 32.46 -12.98
C LEU A 288 -19.39 33.21 -11.69
N SER A 289 -20.61 33.75 -11.59
CA SER A 289 -21.10 34.52 -10.45
C SER A 289 -20.96 33.76 -9.12
N ARG A 290 -21.22 32.45 -9.13
CA ARG A 290 -21.11 31.57 -7.95
C ARG A 290 -19.66 31.32 -7.50
N PHE A 291 -18.68 31.61 -8.36
CA PHE A 291 -17.26 31.48 -8.05
C PHE A 291 -16.64 32.78 -7.55
N ALA A 292 -17.44 33.82 -7.31
CA ALA A 292 -16.96 35.12 -6.84
C ALA A 292 -16.21 35.06 -5.50
N TYR A 293 -16.29 33.97 -4.74
CA TYR A 293 -15.47 33.75 -3.55
C TYR A 293 -13.99 33.58 -3.87
N LEU A 294 -13.63 33.15 -5.09
CA LEU A 294 -12.24 33.00 -5.51
C LEU A 294 -11.51 34.35 -5.53
N ASP A 295 -12.20 35.46 -5.81
CA ASP A 295 -11.61 36.81 -5.71
C ASP A 295 -11.23 37.20 -4.27
N TYR A 296 -11.71 36.44 -3.28
CA TYR A 296 -11.51 36.67 -1.84
C TYR A 296 -10.61 35.62 -1.20
N VAL A 297 -9.93 34.77 -1.99
CA VAL A 297 -8.86 33.92 -1.47
C VAL A 297 -7.50 34.59 -1.63
N THR A 298 -6.53 34.22 -0.79
CA THR A 298 -5.17 34.78 -0.86
C THR A 298 -4.50 34.57 -2.22
N ALA A 299 -4.84 33.47 -2.91
CA ALA A 299 -4.35 33.17 -4.24
C ALA A 299 -4.82 34.15 -5.32
N ALA A 300 -5.86 34.97 -5.06
CA ALA A 300 -6.33 35.99 -6.00
C ALA A 300 -5.49 37.28 -5.99
N LEU A 301 -4.62 37.48 -4.98
CA LEU A 301 -3.84 38.71 -4.82
C LEU A 301 -3.08 39.14 -6.10
N PRO A 302 -2.38 38.24 -6.83
CA PRO A 302 -1.68 38.65 -8.05
C PRO A 302 -2.61 39.20 -9.14
N TYR A 303 -3.84 38.69 -9.23
CA TYR A 303 -4.83 39.13 -10.22
C TYR A 303 -5.46 40.48 -9.90
N HIS A 304 -5.34 40.93 -8.64
CA HIS A 304 -5.72 42.30 -8.24
C HIS A 304 -4.59 43.31 -8.40
N LEU A 305 -3.34 42.85 -8.52
CA LEU A 305 -2.15 43.70 -8.60
C LEU A 305 -1.56 43.82 -10.01
N LEU A 306 -1.78 42.80 -10.85
CA LEU A 306 -1.20 42.69 -12.18
C LEU A 306 -2.32 42.58 -13.22
N ASP A 307 -2.17 43.32 -14.32
CA ASP A 307 -3.01 43.14 -15.49
C ASP A 307 -2.58 41.88 -16.25
N ALA A 308 -3.48 40.90 -16.37
CA ALA A 308 -3.30 39.65 -17.13
C ALA A 308 -1.97 38.89 -16.82
N PRO A 309 -1.75 38.43 -15.57
CA PRO A 309 -0.54 37.71 -15.22
C PRO A 309 -0.44 36.34 -15.94
N GLU A 310 0.75 35.97 -16.37
CA GLU A 310 1.03 34.61 -16.84
C GLU A 310 1.06 33.63 -15.65
N THR A 311 0.35 32.51 -15.76
CA THR A 311 0.14 31.57 -14.65
C THR A 311 0.57 30.15 -15.02
N LEU A 312 1.27 29.49 -14.10
CA LEU A 312 1.63 28.07 -14.20
C LEU A 312 0.91 27.31 -13.09
N VAL A 313 0.01 26.40 -13.48
CA VAL A 313 -0.75 25.56 -12.55
C VAL A 313 -0.12 24.18 -12.48
N ILE A 314 0.45 23.83 -11.32
CA ILE A 314 1.02 22.50 -11.06
C ILE A 314 0.15 21.81 -10.01
N GLY A 315 -0.37 20.62 -10.33
CA GLY A 315 -1.15 19.81 -9.39
C GLY A 315 -2.54 20.41 -9.11
N ALA A 316 -3.33 20.66 -10.14
CA ALA A 316 -4.65 21.32 -10.06
C ALA A 316 -5.72 20.58 -9.23
N GLY A 317 -5.42 19.40 -8.66
CA GLY A 317 -6.36 18.65 -7.83
C GLY A 317 -7.68 18.37 -8.54
N GLY A 318 -8.77 18.94 -8.01
CA GLY A 318 -10.13 18.89 -8.55
C GLY A 318 -10.40 19.80 -9.76
N GLY A 319 -9.40 20.57 -10.21
CA GLY A 319 -9.49 21.40 -11.42
C GLY A 319 -10.21 22.74 -11.21
N THR A 320 -10.25 23.23 -9.98
CA THR A 320 -10.75 24.57 -9.59
C THR A 320 -9.70 25.64 -9.87
#